data_AF-A0A645DWJ5-F1
#
_entry.id   AF-A0A645DWJ5-F1
#
_cell.length_a   1.000
_cell.length_b   1.000
_cell.length_c   1.000
_cell.angle_alpha   90.00
_cell.angle_beta   90.00
_cell.angle_gamma   90.00
#
_symmetry.space_group_name_H-M   'P 1'
#
loop_
_entity.id
_entity.type
_entity.pdbx_description
1 polymer ?
#
loop_
_entity_poly.entity_id
_entity_poly.type
_entity_poly.pdbx_seq_one_letter_code
_entity_poly.pdbx_strand_id
1 'polypeptide(L)'
;MEAAEKGIAALKEKVDSLVIIPNERLRLVSEEKITFKNAFEIADSVLRQGVSSISDLIQVPGIINLDFADVTTVMKGAGYAHMGTGRAAGEDKAQKAATRAISSPLLETSIDGAKGVIINITAPMDVGLDEIETAAGMIQKAVHPDANIISGAAFDENLKDEMIVTVIATGFDEKNPFTSMNIFATPNTSAKAGHITTSLNDDFTRQLDDVLAMLNKK
;
A
#
# COMPACT_ATOMS: atom_id res chain seq x y z
N MET A 1 18.98 -2.84 -2.69
CA MET A 1 18.03 -2.78 -1.56
C MET A 1 18.68 -2.24 -0.29
N GLU A 2 19.87 -2.72 0.12
CA GLU A 2 20.54 -2.26 1.35
C GLU A 2 20.67 -0.72 1.51
N ALA A 3 21.01 0.01 0.44
CA ALA A 3 21.08 1.47 0.49
C ALA A 3 19.72 2.14 0.73
N ALA A 4 18.63 1.58 0.18
CA ALA A 4 17.28 2.09 0.35
C ALA A 4 16.76 1.83 1.78
N GLU A 5 17.03 0.65 2.34
CA GLU A 5 16.65 0.31 3.73
C GLU A 5 17.32 1.23 4.75
N LYS A 6 18.62 1.50 4.58
CA LYS A 6 19.36 2.46 5.41
C LYS A 6 18.79 3.87 5.28
N GLY A 7 18.44 4.28 4.06
CA GLY A 7 17.81 5.58 3.80
C GLY A 7 16.43 5.71 4.45
N ILE A 8 15.60 4.68 4.34
CA ILE A 8 14.25 4.63 4.95
C ILE A 8 14.35 4.71 6.47
N ALA A 9 15.25 3.94 7.09
CA ALA A 9 15.46 3.98 8.53
C ALA A 9 15.92 5.37 9.01
N ALA A 10 16.89 5.98 8.30
CA ALA A 10 17.38 7.32 8.63
C ALA A 10 16.29 8.40 8.43
N LEU A 11 15.44 8.25 7.42
CA LEU A 11 14.37 9.21 7.13
C LEU A 11 13.23 9.11 8.16
N LYS A 12 12.87 7.89 8.60
CA LYS A 12 11.85 7.66 9.63
C LYS A 12 12.15 8.47 10.91
N GLU A 13 13.41 8.57 11.31
CA GLU A 13 13.80 9.33 12.51
C GLU A 13 13.64 10.86 12.37
N LYS A 14 13.39 11.36 11.16
CA LYS A 14 13.33 12.81 10.85
C LYS A 14 11.96 13.28 10.37
N VAL A 15 10.99 12.39 10.21
CA VAL A 15 9.66 12.71 9.71
C VAL A 15 8.58 12.20 10.65
N ASP A 16 7.44 12.88 10.65
CA ASP A 16 6.26 12.45 11.42
C ASP A 16 5.61 11.19 10.84
N SER A 17 5.53 11.11 9.51
CA SER A 17 4.97 9.99 8.77
C SER A 17 5.76 9.76 7.48
N LEU A 18 6.05 8.49 7.19
CA LEU A 18 6.81 8.04 6.04
C LEU A 18 5.95 7.12 5.17
N VAL A 19 5.49 7.65 4.04
CA VAL A 19 4.76 6.87 3.03
C VAL A 19 5.76 6.11 2.16
N ILE A 20 5.65 4.78 2.13
CA ILE A 20 6.50 3.92 1.32
C ILE A 20 5.71 3.42 0.10
N ILE A 21 6.27 3.64 -1.10
CA ILE A 21 5.71 3.13 -2.35
C ILE A 21 6.63 2.04 -2.88
N PRO A 22 6.21 0.77 -2.84
CA PRO A 22 7.02 -0.36 -3.31
C PRO A 22 6.99 -0.43 -4.84
N ASN A 23 8.10 -0.05 -5.48
CA ASN A 23 8.22 -0.04 -6.95
C ASN A 23 7.97 -1.41 -7.60
N GLU A 24 8.28 -2.50 -6.88
CA GLU A 24 8.05 -3.88 -7.31
C GLU A 24 6.56 -4.17 -7.55
N ARG A 25 5.67 -3.48 -6.82
CA ARG A 25 4.22 -3.68 -6.88
C ARG A 25 3.52 -2.81 -7.92
N LEU A 26 4.21 -1.83 -8.52
CA LEU A 26 3.62 -1.00 -9.58
C LEU A 26 3.12 -1.83 -10.78
N ARG A 27 3.73 -2.99 -11.03
CA ARG A 27 3.29 -3.97 -12.04
C ARG A 27 1.90 -4.54 -11.79
N LEU A 28 1.47 -4.58 -10.54
CA LEU A 28 0.16 -5.13 -10.15
C LEU A 28 -0.95 -4.07 -10.24
N VAL A 29 -0.59 -2.80 -10.38
CA VAL A 29 -1.53 -1.66 -10.44
C VAL A 29 -1.85 -1.28 -11.89
N SER A 30 -1.04 -1.71 -12.86
CA SER A 30 -1.21 -1.39 -14.29
C SER A 30 -1.81 -2.57 -15.06
N GLU A 31 -2.87 -2.31 -15.83
CA GLU A 31 -3.43 -3.27 -16.79
C GLU A 31 -2.56 -3.38 -18.07
N GLU A 32 -1.71 -2.38 -18.33
CA GLU A 32 -0.80 -2.35 -19.47
C GLU A 32 0.56 -3.00 -19.17
N LYS A 33 1.21 -3.55 -20.20
CA LYS A 33 2.57 -4.11 -20.12
C LYS A 33 3.55 -3.04 -19.62
N ILE A 34 4.15 -3.27 -18.45
CA ILE A 34 5.19 -2.41 -17.92
C ILE A 34 6.50 -2.61 -18.70
N THR A 35 7.00 -1.51 -19.26
CA THR A 35 8.34 -1.32 -19.80
C THR A 35 9.18 -0.53 -18.80
N PHE A 36 10.50 -0.50 -18.98
CA PHE A 36 11.36 0.30 -18.10
C PHE A 36 11.05 1.79 -18.16
N LYS A 37 10.55 2.29 -19.30
CA LYS A 37 10.22 3.70 -19.52
C LYS A 37 8.93 4.11 -18.78
N ASN A 38 7.85 3.34 -18.93
CA ASN A 38 6.57 3.68 -18.28
C ASN A 38 6.52 3.31 -16.79
N ALA A 39 7.42 2.45 -16.29
CA ALA A 39 7.49 2.14 -14.86
C ALA A 39 7.73 3.38 -13.98
N PHE A 40 8.60 4.29 -14.43
CA PHE A 40 8.85 5.55 -13.73
C PHE A 40 7.66 6.50 -13.80
N GLU A 41 6.99 6.59 -14.95
CA GLU A 41 5.79 7.41 -15.10
C GLU A 41 4.66 6.96 -14.16
N ILE A 42 4.51 5.65 -13.95
CA ILE A 42 3.55 5.09 -12.99
C ILE A 42 3.97 5.45 -11.56
N ALA A 43 5.25 5.29 -11.20
CA ALA A 43 5.75 5.67 -9.89
C ALA A 43 5.52 7.16 -9.59
N ASP A 44 5.84 8.03 -10.56
CA ASP A 44 5.62 9.48 -10.48
C ASP A 44 4.13 9.81 -10.34
N SER A 45 3.26 9.05 -11.00
CA SER A 45 1.81 9.23 -10.86
C SER A 45 1.32 8.87 -9.45
N VAL A 46 1.83 7.78 -8.86
CA VAL A 46 1.49 7.40 -7.48
C VAL A 46 2.00 8.46 -6.50
N LEU A 47 3.24 8.92 -6.66
CA LEU A 47 3.82 10.00 -5.83
C LEU A 47 3.00 11.28 -5.92
N ARG A 48 2.66 11.71 -7.15
CA ARG A 48 1.80 12.88 -7.37
C ARG A 48 0.46 12.71 -6.67
N GLN A 49 -0.18 11.55 -6.84
CA GLN A 49 -1.46 11.27 -6.20
C GLN A 49 -1.37 11.26 -4.67
N GLY A 50 -0.27 10.77 -4.09
CA GLY A 50 -0.02 10.83 -2.64
C GLY A 50 0.04 12.26 -2.12
N VAL A 51 0.85 13.11 -2.76
CA VAL A 51 1.00 14.52 -2.37
C VAL A 51 -0.29 15.31 -2.60
N SER A 52 -0.93 15.16 -3.76
CA SER A 52 -2.21 15.81 -4.07
C SER A 52 -3.29 15.37 -3.10
N SER A 53 -3.39 14.07 -2.77
CA SER A 53 -4.45 13.58 -1.88
C SER A 53 -4.45 14.21 -0.49
N ILE A 54 -3.30 14.65 0.03
CA ILE A 54 -3.22 15.36 1.31
C ILE A 54 -3.41 16.86 1.10
N SER A 55 -2.81 17.41 0.04
CA SER A 55 -2.83 18.84 -0.24
C SER A 55 -4.24 19.32 -0.62
N ASP A 56 -4.96 18.55 -1.42
CA ASP A 56 -6.30 18.87 -1.92
C ASP A 56 -7.31 18.91 -0.77
N LEU A 57 -7.15 18.04 0.25
CA LEU A 57 -7.97 18.04 1.46
C LEU A 57 -7.85 19.32 2.30
N ILE A 58 -6.73 20.04 2.18
CA ILE A 58 -6.45 21.26 2.95
C ILE A 58 -6.78 22.51 2.13
N GLN A 59 -6.52 22.48 0.81
CA GLN A 59 -6.54 23.67 -0.04
C GLN A 59 -7.83 23.83 -0.84
N VAL A 60 -8.48 22.74 -1.24
CA VAL A 60 -9.62 22.80 -2.17
C VAL A 60 -10.92 22.84 -1.36
N PRO A 61 -11.74 23.89 -1.47
CA PRO A 61 -13.05 23.90 -0.82
C PRO A 61 -13.94 22.80 -1.42
N GLY A 62 -14.11 21.72 -0.65
CA GLY A 62 -15.06 20.64 -0.92
C GLY A 62 -16.34 20.74 -0.08
N ILE A 63 -17.29 19.83 -0.30
CA ILE A 63 -18.51 19.71 0.53
C ILE A 63 -18.16 19.23 1.95
N ILE A 64 -17.12 18.40 2.07
CA ILE A 64 -16.56 17.91 3.35
C ILE A 64 -15.13 18.43 3.41
N ASN A 65 -14.98 19.66 3.90
CA ASN A 65 -13.68 20.27 4.09
C ASN A 65 -13.07 19.78 5.40
N LEU A 66 -11.85 19.26 5.33
CA LEU A 66 -11.05 18.93 6.50
C LEU A 66 -10.14 20.10 6.84
N ASP A 67 -9.78 20.24 8.12
CA ASP A 67 -8.78 21.22 8.50
C ASP A 67 -7.38 20.60 8.62
N PHE A 68 -6.37 21.44 8.67
CA PHE A 68 -4.98 21.00 8.81
C PHE A 68 -4.73 20.30 10.17
N ALA A 69 -5.51 20.61 11.20
CA ALA A 69 -5.36 20.01 12.52
C ALA A 69 -5.81 18.54 12.53
N ASP A 70 -6.87 18.21 11.78
CA ASP A 70 -7.32 16.84 11.56
C ASP A 70 -6.21 16.02 10.90
N VAL A 71 -5.71 16.47 9.74
CA VAL A 71 -4.62 15.79 9.02
C VAL A 71 -3.38 15.63 9.90
N THR A 72 -3.01 16.69 10.63
CA THR A 72 -1.88 16.65 11.57
C THR A 72 -2.09 15.61 12.65
N THR A 73 -3.31 15.45 13.18
CA THR A 73 -3.61 14.48 14.25
C THR A 73 -3.41 13.03 13.80
N VAL A 74 -3.68 12.72 12.53
CA VAL A 74 -3.48 11.35 11.99
C VAL A 74 -2.05 11.10 11.51
N MET A 75 -1.35 12.13 11.05
CA MET A 75 0.00 11.98 10.48
C MET A 75 1.13 12.21 11.50
N LYS A 76 0.89 12.95 12.59
CA LYS A 76 1.94 13.31 13.55
C LYS A 76 2.44 12.09 14.31
N GLY A 77 3.73 11.81 14.20
CA GLY A 77 4.37 10.64 14.83
C GLY A 77 3.78 9.29 14.40
N ALA A 78 3.10 9.23 13.25
CA ALA A 78 2.41 8.02 12.80
C ALA A 78 3.36 6.95 12.24
N GLY A 79 4.63 7.30 12.01
CA GLY A 79 5.67 6.37 11.60
C GLY A 79 5.48 5.92 10.15
N TYR A 80 5.36 4.61 9.91
CA TYR A 80 5.15 4.12 8.55
C TYR A 80 3.71 4.32 8.11
N ALA A 81 3.55 4.69 6.84
CA ALA A 81 2.27 4.84 6.18
C ALA A 81 2.25 4.10 4.85
N HIS A 82 1.06 3.60 4.51
CA HIS A 82 0.79 2.92 3.25
C HIS A 82 -0.32 3.65 2.50
N MET A 83 -0.24 3.61 1.18
CA MET A 83 -1.16 4.30 0.30
C MET A 83 -1.84 3.28 -0.61
N GLY A 84 -3.16 3.35 -0.69
CA GLY A 84 -3.98 2.61 -1.65
C GLY A 84 -4.74 3.57 -2.55
N THR A 85 -4.81 3.24 -3.83
CA THR A 85 -5.53 4.06 -4.83
C THR A 85 -6.48 3.20 -5.65
N GLY A 86 -7.65 3.74 -5.93
CA GLY A 86 -8.65 3.12 -6.78
C GLY A 86 -9.30 4.15 -7.68
N ARG A 87 -9.38 3.84 -8.97
CA ARG A 87 -10.10 4.65 -9.97
C ARG A 87 -11.16 3.79 -10.62
N ALA A 88 -12.36 4.34 -10.78
CA ALA A 88 -13.44 3.69 -11.51
C ALA A 88 -14.33 4.74 -12.19
N ALA A 89 -15.07 4.28 -13.21
CA ALA A 89 -15.99 5.08 -14.00
C ALA A 89 -17.30 4.33 -14.21
N GLY A 90 -18.35 5.04 -14.61
CA GLY A 90 -19.65 4.45 -14.93
C GLY A 90 -20.50 4.12 -13.70
N GLU A 91 -21.46 3.22 -13.91
CA GLU A 91 -22.32 2.71 -12.85
C GLU A 91 -21.50 2.03 -11.75
N ASP A 92 -21.85 2.26 -10.49
CA ASP A 92 -21.14 1.79 -9.31
C ASP A 92 -19.68 2.28 -9.17
N LYS A 93 -19.32 3.41 -9.80
CA LYS A 93 -17.95 3.97 -9.72
C LYS A 93 -17.46 4.12 -8.27
N ALA A 94 -18.33 4.56 -7.36
CA ALA A 94 -18.02 4.67 -5.94
C ALA A 94 -17.55 3.35 -5.33
N GLN A 95 -18.32 2.28 -5.53
CA GLN A 95 -18.06 0.97 -4.92
C GLN A 95 -16.82 0.32 -5.54
N LYS A 96 -16.67 0.43 -6.86
CA LYS A 96 -15.51 -0.08 -7.60
C LYS A 96 -14.23 0.66 -7.20
N ALA A 97 -14.27 1.99 -7.11
CA ALA A 97 -13.12 2.79 -6.72
C ALA A 97 -12.70 2.51 -5.26
N ALA A 98 -13.65 2.48 -4.32
CA ALA A 98 -13.39 2.13 -2.92
C ALA A 98 -12.80 0.72 -2.77
N THR A 99 -13.38 -0.28 -3.45
CA THR A 99 -12.86 -1.66 -3.44
C THR A 99 -11.43 -1.73 -3.98
N ARG A 100 -11.14 -1.04 -5.09
CA ARG A 100 -9.80 -0.97 -5.67
C ARG A 100 -8.79 -0.29 -4.74
N ALA A 101 -9.21 0.75 -4.01
CA ALA A 101 -8.35 1.45 -3.07
C ALA A 101 -7.97 0.56 -1.87
N ILE A 102 -8.94 -0.14 -1.27
CA ILE A 102 -8.72 -1.03 -0.11
C ILE A 102 -7.92 -2.28 -0.49
N SER A 103 -8.11 -2.80 -1.69
CA SER A 103 -7.40 -3.97 -2.22
C SER A 103 -6.15 -3.60 -3.03
N SER A 104 -5.73 -2.34 -2.98
CA SER A 104 -4.61 -1.84 -3.77
C SER A 104 -3.33 -2.60 -3.42
N PRO A 105 -2.57 -3.09 -4.41
CA PRO A 105 -1.28 -3.74 -4.17
C PRO A 105 -0.28 -2.85 -3.42
N LEU A 106 -0.46 -1.53 -3.45
CA LEU A 106 0.43 -0.57 -2.76
C LEU A 106 0.21 -0.53 -1.25
N LEU A 107 -0.89 -1.09 -0.75
CA LEU A 107 -1.10 -1.35 0.66
C LEU A 107 -0.30 -2.61 1.05
N GLU A 108 0.84 -2.40 1.70
CA GLU A 108 1.73 -3.50 2.10
C GLU A 108 1.16 -4.32 3.25
N THR A 109 0.46 -3.65 4.16
CA THR A 109 -0.27 -4.23 5.28
C THR A 109 -1.77 -4.05 5.06
N SER A 110 -2.55 -4.98 5.62
CA SER A 110 -4.01 -4.84 5.61
C SER A 110 -4.41 -3.56 6.33
N ILE A 111 -5.34 -2.81 5.77
CA ILE A 111 -5.84 -1.55 6.33
C ILE A 111 -6.46 -1.72 7.73
N ASP A 112 -6.89 -2.93 8.08
CA ASP A 112 -7.42 -3.32 9.39
C ASP A 112 -6.45 -3.09 10.56
N GLY A 113 -5.14 -3.01 10.29
CA GLY A 113 -4.13 -2.74 11.34
C GLY A 113 -3.84 -1.25 11.60
N ALA A 114 -4.50 -0.34 10.87
CA ALA A 114 -4.19 1.08 10.90
C ALA A 114 -4.88 1.79 12.08
N LYS A 115 -4.14 2.64 12.80
CA LYS A 115 -4.69 3.48 13.88
C LYS A 115 -5.19 4.83 13.38
N GLY A 116 -4.69 5.26 12.23
CA GLY A 116 -5.12 6.48 11.56
C GLY A 116 -5.35 6.21 10.09
N VAL A 117 -6.43 6.74 9.52
CA VAL A 117 -6.74 6.57 8.10
C VAL A 117 -7.24 7.89 7.53
N ILE A 118 -6.67 8.31 6.41
CA ILE A 118 -7.12 9.45 5.61
C ILE A 118 -7.74 8.90 4.33
N ILE A 119 -8.97 9.32 4.07
CA ILE A 119 -9.73 8.99 2.86
C ILE A 119 -9.91 10.28 2.08
N ASN A 120 -9.38 10.31 0.86
CA ASN A 120 -9.61 11.38 -0.09
C ASN A 120 -10.42 10.84 -1.28
N ILE A 121 -11.55 11.47 -1.55
CA ILE A 121 -12.40 11.15 -2.69
C ILE A 121 -12.35 12.31 -3.67
N THR A 122 -11.81 12.08 -4.86
CA THR A 122 -11.80 13.06 -5.95
C THR A 122 -12.80 12.64 -7.01
N ALA A 123 -13.72 13.55 -7.36
CA ALA A 123 -14.81 13.28 -8.28
C ALA A 123 -15.18 14.54 -9.08
N PRO A 124 -15.95 14.43 -10.17
CA PRO A 124 -16.55 15.59 -10.82
C PRO A 124 -17.49 16.34 -9.89
N MET A 125 -17.80 17.59 -10.23
CA MET A 125 -18.69 18.45 -9.45
C MET A 125 -20.17 18.00 -9.52
N ASP A 126 -20.54 17.14 -10.48
CA ASP A 126 -21.88 16.57 -10.65
C ASP A 126 -22.08 15.23 -9.93
N VAL A 127 -21.09 14.78 -9.15
CA VAL A 127 -21.16 13.53 -8.37
C VAL A 127 -22.28 13.57 -7.33
N GLY A 128 -22.97 12.44 -7.16
CA GLY A 128 -23.98 12.29 -6.11
C GLY A 128 -23.35 12.25 -4.71
N LEU A 129 -24.02 12.85 -3.72
CA LEU A 129 -23.60 12.75 -2.32
C LEU A 129 -23.63 11.29 -1.83
N ASP A 130 -24.60 10.51 -2.29
CA ASP A 130 -24.76 9.08 -2.03
C ASP A 130 -23.58 8.25 -2.58
N GLU A 131 -23.01 8.63 -3.72
CA GLU A 131 -21.80 8.00 -4.26
C GLU A 131 -20.60 8.25 -3.33
N ILE A 132 -20.41 9.48 -2.83
CA ILE A 132 -19.34 9.82 -1.88
C ILE A 132 -19.52 9.05 -0.57
N GLU A 133 -20.73 9.06 0.01
CA GLU A 133 -21.05 8.35 1.25
C GLU A 133 -20.87 6.84 1.10
N THR A 134 -21.22 6.27 -0.06
CA THR A 134 -21.02 4.85 -0.34
C THR A 134 -19.54 4.50 -0.35
N ALA A 135 -18.70 5.28 -1.05
CA ALA A 135 -17.27 5.05 -1.11
C ALA A 135 -16.62 5.17 0.28
N ALA A 136 -16.93 6.24 1.02
CA ALA A 136 -16.41 6.47 2.36
C ALA A 136 -16.87 5.36 3.33
N GLY A 137 -18.15 5.00 3.31
CA GLY A 137 -18.71 3.97 4.18
C GLY A 137 -18.16 2.57 3.91
N MET A 138 -17.81 2.24 2.66
CA MET A 138 -17.13 0.99 2.34
C MET A 138 -15.74 0.91 2.95
N ILE A 139 -14.96 2.00 2.88
CA ILE A 139 -13.62 2.05 3.47
C ILE A 139 -13.73 2.02 4.99
N GLN A 140 -14.62 2.80 5.60
CA GLN A 140 -14.83 2.80 7.05
C GLN A 140 -15.14 1.40 7.60
N LYS A 141 -15.90 0.57 6.86
CA LYS A 141 -16.19 -0.82 7.25
C LYS A 141 -15.00 -1.77 7.13
N ALA A 142 -14.00 -1.42 6.34
CA ALA A 142 -12.79 -2.24 6.14
C ALA A 142 -11.65 -1.88 7.10
N VAL A 143 -11.74 -0.73 7.76
CA VAL A 143 -10.76 -0.22 8.71
C VAL A 143 -11.09 -0.68 10.13
N HIS A 144 -10.11 -0.72 11.01
CA HIS A 144 -10.30 -1.00 12.44
C HIS A 144 -11.35 -0.07 13.07
N PRO A 145 -12.29 -0.56 13.90
CA PRO A 145 -13.32 0.26 14.53
C PRO A 145 -12.78 1.39 15.41
N ASP A 146 -11.61 1.19 16.02
CA ASP A 146 -10.95 2.18 16.88
C ASP A 146 -9.98 3.10 16.11
N ALA A 147 -9.91 3.00 14.77
CA ALA A 147 -9.05 3.88 13.99
C ALA A 147 -9.62 5.30 13.95
N ASN A 148 -8.74 6.30 14.01
CA ASN A 148 -9.12 7.67 13.73
C ASN A 148 -9.23 7.86 12.21
N ILE A 149 -10.48 7.93 11.71
CA ILE A 149 -10.76 8.05 10.29
C ILE A 149 -11.10 9.50 9.94
N ILE A 150 -10.36 10.01 8.97
CA ILE A 150 -10.53 11.32 8.37
C ILE A 150 -11.00 11.12 6.94
N SER A 151 -12.10 11.74 6.56
CA SER A 151 -12.66 11.65 5.21
C SER A 151 -12.88 13.04 4.64
N GLY A 152 -12.38 13.26 3.43
CA GLY A 152 -12.67 14.48 2.70
C GLY A 152 -12.90 14.20 1.21
N ALA A 153 -13.49 15.20 0.56
CA ALA A 153 -13.85 15.13 -0.84
C ALA A 153 -13.35 16.38 -1.57
N ALA A 154 -12.69 16.16 -2.70
CA ALA A 154 -12.22 17.19 -3.61
C ALA A 154 -12.92 17.05 -4.97
N PHE A 155 -13.06 18.17 -5.68
CA PHE A 155 -13.67 18.19 -7.00
C PHE A 155 -12.65 18.53 -8.07
N ASP A 156 -12.66 17.77 -9.16
CA ASP A 156 -11.84 18.02 -10.34
C ASP A 156 -12.71 17.95 -11.60
N GLU A 157 -12.87 19.09 -12.28
CA GLU A 157 -13.67 19.21 -13.51
C GLU A 157 -13.10 18.41 -14.69
N ASN A 158 -11.84 17.98 -14.61
CA ASN A 158 -11.21 17.13 -15.62
C ASN A 158 -11.62 15.66 -15.50
N LEU A 159 -12.08 15.25 -14.31
CA LEU A 159 -12.69 13.94 -14.11
C LEU A 159 -14.09 14.03 -14.71
N LYS A 160 -14.39 13.23 -15.73
CA LYS A 160 -15.70 13.24 -16.38
C LYS A 160 -16.72 12.48 -15.54
N ASP A 161 -16.82 11.17 -15.75
CA ASP A 161 -17.65 10.26 -14.95
C ASP A 161 -16.76 9.35 -14.11
N GLU A 162 -15.66 9.88 -13.62
CA GLU A 162 -14.64 9.12 -12.91
C GLU A 162 -14.56 9.52 -11.46
N MET A 163 -14.42 8.53 -10.59
CA MET A 163 -14.13 8.73 -9.18
C MET A 163 -12.77 8.11 -8.87
N ILE A 164 -11.93 8.89 -8.18
CA ILE A 164 -10.64 8.46 -7.66
C ILE A 164 -10.74 8.45 -6.14
N VAL A 165 -10.52 7.30 -5.54
CA VAL A 165 -10.48 7.12 -4.10
C VAL A 165 -9.05 6.81 -3.70
N THR A 166 -8.52 7.61 -2.77
CA THR A 166 -7.19 7.45 -2.22
C THR A 166 -7.30 7.22 -0.72
N VAL A 167 -6.61 6.20 -0.23
CA VAL A 167 -6.59 5.85 1.19
C VAL A 167 -5.15 5.86 1.66
N ILE A 168 -4.88 6.62 2.72
CA ILE A 168 -3.58 6.64 3.39
C ILE A 168 -3.80 6.08 4.79
N ALA A 169 -3.17 4.95 5.07
CA ALA A 169 -3.25 4.27 6.35
C ALA A 169 -1.94 4.49 7.12
N THR A 170 -2.05 4.85 8.39
CA THR A 170 -0.93 5.20 9.26
C THR A 170 -1.05 4.52 10.63
N GLY A 171 0.03 4.52 11.40
CA GLY A 171 0.01 4.03 12.79
C GLY A 171 -0.06 2.51 12.92
N PHE A 172 0.44 1.78 11.92
CA PHE A 172 0.64 0.33 12.02
C PHE A 172 1.63 0.00 13.13
N ASP A 173 1.34 -1.06 13.90
CA ASP A 173 2.30 -1.58 14.89
C ASP A 173 3.63 -1.91 14.18
N GLU A 174 4.75 -1.53 14.80
CA GLU A 174 6.11 -1.43 14.23
C GLU A 174 6.75 -2.74 13.72
N LYS A 175 6.01 -3.57 12.99
CA LYS A 175 6.61 -4.58 12.12
C LYS A 175 7.16 -3.84 10.91
N ASN A 176 8.48 -3.71 10.87
CA ASN A 176 9.20 -3.12 9.75
C ASN A 176 8.65 -3.74 8.43
N PRO A 177 8.08 -2.94 7.51
CA PRO A 177 7.35 -3.43 6.33
C PRO A 177 8.17 -4.44 5.50
N PHE A 178 9.49 -4.29 5.51
CA PHE A 178 10.43 -5.16 4.80
C PHE A 178 10.68 -6.53 5.45
N THR A 179 10.19 -6.79 6.67
CA THR A 179 10.46 -8.07 7.37
C THR A 179 9.76 -9.26 6.69
N SER A 180 8.71 -9.01 5.91
CA SER A 180 8.01 -10.02 5.09
C SER A 180 8.66 -10.28 3.72
N MET A 181 9.69 -9.54 3.30
CA MET A 181 10.33 -9.72 1.99
C MET A 181 11.46 -10.77 1.97
N ASN A 182 11.37 -11.83 2.78
CA ASN A 182 12.33 -12.94 2.69
C ASN A 182 11.93 -13.94 1.58
N ILE A 183 11.88 -13.48 0.33
CA ILE A 183 11.60 -14.33 -0.85
C ILE A 183 12.88 -15.05 -1.32
N PHE A 184 14.05 -14.63 -0.79
CA PHE A 184 15.33 -15.29 -1.00
C PHE A 184 16.03 -15.53 0.34
N ALA A 185 15.41 -16.33 1.20
CA ALA A 185 16.17 -16.98 2.27
C ALA A 185 17.13 -17.99 1.60
N THR A 186 18.36 -17.56 1.34
CA THR A 186 19.46 -18.51 1.20
C THR A 186 19.59 -19.27 2.52
N PRO A 187 19.79 -20.59 2.52
CA PRO A 187 20.00 -21.33 3.76
C PRO A 187 21.37 -20.92 4.31
N ASN A 188 21.38 -19.99 5.26
CA ASN A 188 22.61 -19.56 5.90
C ASN A 188 23.04 -20.63 6.91
N THR A 189 23.96 -21.50 6.49
CA THR A 189 24.72 -22.41 7.35
C THR A 189 25.74 -21.60 8.16
N SER A 190 25.35 -21.13 9.35
CA SER A 190 26.23 -21.05 10.53
C SER A 190 25.51 -20.44 11.73
N ALA A 191 24.98 -21.31 12.61
CA ALA A 191 24.93 -21.05 14.05
C ALA A 191 24.81 -22.39 14.78
N LYS A 192 25.79 -22.67 15.64
CA LYS A 192 25.88 -23.88 16.45
C LYS A 192 24.83 -23.90 17.58
N ALA A 193 24.41 -25.13 17.87
CA ALA A 193 24.02 -25.71 19.17
C ALA A 193 22.63 -25.38 19.75
N GLY A 194 21.73 -26.37 19.61
CA GLY A 194 20.56 -26.60 20.45
C GLY A 194 19.67 -27.69 19.85
N HIS A 195 19.64 -28.89 20.46
CA HIS A 195 18.74 -30.01 20.16
C HIS A 195 17.30 -29.55 19.79
N ILE A 196 16.56 -30.14 18.85
CA ILE A 196 15.86 -31.45 18.96
C ILE A 196 15.42 -31.91 17.53
N THR A 197 15.54 -33.22 17.32
CA THR A 197 15.09 -34.14 16.24
C THR A 197 13.90 -33.74 15.35
N THR A 198 13.95 -34.06 14.03
CA THR A 198 12.95 -34.90 13.32
C THR A 198 13.50 -35.33 11.94
N SER A 199 13.45 -36.64 11.68
CA SER A 199 14.11 -37.43 10.64
C SER A 199 13.30 -37.57 9.33
N LEU A 200 13.20 -36.52 8.52
CA LEU A 200 12.43 -36.57 7.26
C LEU A 200 13.19 -36.13 6.00
N ASN A 201 14.45 -35.69 6.10
CA ASN A 201 15.19 -35.12 4.95
C ASN A 201 16.21 -36.06 4.29
N ASP A 202 16.52 -37.22 4.88
CA ASP A 202 17.63 -38.05 4.38
C ASP A 202 17.24 -38.91 3.15
N ASP A 203 15.97 -39.26 2.98
CA ASP A 203 15.52 -40.11 1.86
C ASP A 203 15.41 -39.35 0.53
N PHE A 204 15.06 -38.06 0.58
CA PHE A 204 14.95 -37.23 -0.63
C PHE A 204 16.33 -36.82 -1.16
N THR A 205 17.29 -36.63 -0.27
CA THR A 205 18.65 -36.21 -0.63
C THR A 205 19.41 -37.35 -1.33
N ARG A 206 19.21 -38.61 -0.90
CA ARG A 206 19.80 -39.78 -1.56
C ARG A 206 19.23 -40.02 -2.96
N GLN A 207 17.93 -39.82 -3.18
CA GLN A 207 17.34 -39.98 -4.51
C GLN A 207 17.87 -38.96 -5.52
N LEU A 208 18.21 -37.75 -5.08
CA LEU A 208 18.75 -36.72 -5.97
C LEU A 208 20.21 -37.01 -6.37
N ASP A 209 21.02 -37.52 -5.44
CA ASP A 209 22.41 -37.90 -5.70
C ASP A 209 22.52 -39.10 -6.67
N ASP A 210 21.63 -40.09 -6.55
CA ASP A 210 21.59 -41.25 -7.46
C ASP A 210 21.20 -40.84 -8.90
N VAL A 211 20.28 -39.87 -9.05
CA VAL A 211 19.89 -39.34 -10.37
C VAL A 211 21.00 -38.50 -11.00
N LEU A 212 21.72 -37.70 -10.21
CA LEU A 212 22.86 -36.92 -10.69
C LEU A 212 24.07 -37.80 -11.05
N ALA A 213 24.28 -38.92 -10.35
CA ALA A 213 25.30 -39.90 -10.69
C ALA A 213 25.02 -40.64 -12.01
N MET A 214 23.74 -40.87 -12.35
CA MET A 214 23.35 -41.46 -13.65
C MET A 214 23.55 -40.52 -14.83
N LEU A 215 23.39 -39.21 -14.65
CA LEU A 215 23.53 -38.22 -15.71
C LEU A 215 24.99 -37.93 -16.10
N ASN A 216 25.95 -38.28 -15.25
CA ASN A 216 27.38 -37.99 -15.46
C ASN A 216 28.19 -39.19 -15.98
N LYS A 217 27.52 -40.27 -16.42
CA LYS A 217 28.13 -41.41 -17.13
C LYS A 217 27.44 -41.64 -18.48
N LYS A 218 27.70 -40.76 -19.45
CA LYS A 218 27.67 -41.08 -20.88
C LYS A 218 28.45 -40.05 -21.68
#